data_AF-A0A3B9YTJ2-F1
#
_entry.id   AF-A0A3B9YTJ2-F1
#
_cell.length_a   1.000
_cell.length_b   1.000
_cell.length_c   1.000
_cell.angle_alpha   90.00
_cell.angle_beta   90.00
_cell.angle_gamma   90.00
#
_symmetry.space_group_name_H-M   'P 1'
#
loop_
_entity.id
_entity.type
_entity.pdbx_description
1 polymer ?
#
loop_
_entity_poly.entity_id
_entity_poly.type
_entity_poly.pdbx_seq_one_letter_code
_entity_poly.pdbx_strand_id
1 'polypeptide(L)'
;MTTGRCLLATVWLLAAMAGCAPLESTFAVDPYLKKEITGDTFGACAARAYRARAAIEARRDVNYITAARFVEKAKAAQRNEHLAPWGDEPWLPAPAAGAQEKRDRLFAAFSLPARDECACGTALARYDGWLADAHDASVAGPALEGFEQALKACGKSA
;
A
#
# COMPACT_ATOMS: atom_id res chain seq x y z
N MET A 1 -59.67 -13.61 -20.98
CA MET A 1 -58.90 -12.37 -21.22
C MET A 1 -58.23 -12.00 -19.90
N THR A 2 -57.05 -12.57 -19.68
CA THR A 2 -55.74 -11.89 -19.66
C THR A 2 -55.41 -11.22 -18.32
N THR A 3 -54.96 -12.09 -17.41
CA THR A 3 -53.69 -11.99 -16.66
C THR A 3 -52.94 -10.67 -16.73
N GLY A 4 -52.65 -10.08 -15.57
CA GLY A 4 -51.67 -9.02 -15.44
C GLY A 4 -51.23 -8.82 -14.00
N ARG A 5 -49.90 -8.80 -13.81
CA ARG A 5 -49.13 -8.26 -12.67
C ARG A 5 -48.73 -9.29 -11.60
N CYS A 6 -47.50 -9.78 -11.71
CA CYS A 6 -46.38 -9.32 -10.88
C CYS A 6 -45.16 -10.22 -11.15
N LEU A 7 -44.51 -10.04 -12.30
CA LEU A 7 -43.14 -10.48 -12.52
C LEU A 7 -42.22 -9.42 -11.90
N LEU A 8 -41.99 -9.51 -10.59
CA LEU A 8 -40.96 -8.74 -9.88
C LEU A 8 -40.29 -9.65 -8.86
N ALA A 9 -39.52 -10.64 -9.34
CA ALA A 9 -38.74 -11.51 -8.46
C ALA A 9 -37.47 -12.04 -9.12
N THR A 10 -36.76 -11.21 -9.89
CA THR A 10 -35.50 -11.64 -10.56
C THR A 10 -34.44 -10.53 -10.65
N VAL A 11 -34.28 -9.71 -9.60
CA VAL A 11 -33.17 -8.71 -9.53
C VAL A 11 -32.46 -8.72 -8.17
N TRP A 12 -32.55 -9.80 -7.39
CA TRP A 12 -31.88 -9.90 -6.07
C TRP A 12 -30.80 -10.99 -5.99
N LEU A 13 -30.36 -11.52 -7.13
CA LEU A 13 -29.32 -12.57 -7.17
C LEU A 13 -27.94 -12.10 -7.68
N LEU A 14 -27.73 -10.81 -7.90
CA LEU A 14 -26.44 -10.26 -8.38
C LEU A 14 -25.58 -9.63 -7.27
N ALA A 15 -26.08 -9.52 -6.04
CA ALA A 15 -25.33 -8.93 -4.92
C ALA A 15 -24.41 -9.93 -4.18
N ALA A 16 -24.43 -11.22 -4.52
CA ALA A 16 -23.61 -12.25 -3.88
C ALA A 16 -22.21 -12.42 -4.50
N MET A 17 -21.88 -11.68 -5.56
CA MET A 17 -20.58 -11.77 -6.27
C MET A 17 -19.60 -10.64 -5.92
N ALA A 18 -19.84 -9.86 -4.86
CA ALA A 18 -18.89 -8.83 -4.39
C ALA A 18 -17.91 -9.36 -3.32
N GLY A 19 -17.99 -10.64 -2.94
CA GLY A 19 -17.16 -11.26 -1.91
C GLY A 19 -15.89 -11.98 -2.40
N CYS A 20 -15.69 -12.13 -3.72
CA CYS A 20 -14.56 -12.87 -4.30
C CYS A 20 -13.37 -11.99 -4.74
N ALA A 21 -13.44 -10.67 -4.55
CA ALA A 21 -12.34 -9.76 -4.90
C ALA A 21 -10.98 -10.05 -4.20
N PRO A 22 -10.89 -10.57 -2.96
CA PRO A 22 -9.57 -10.75 -2.35
C PRO A 22 -8.73 -11.82 -3.07
N LEU A 23 -9.35 -12.89 -3.58
CA LEU A 23 -8.62 -14.00 -4.21
C LEU A 23 -7.93 -13.59 -5.52
N GLU A 24 -8.62 -12.87 -6.39
CA GLU A 24 -8.04 -12.40 -7.67
C GLU A 24 -6.81 -11.51 -7.43
N SER A 25 -6.89 -10.60 -6.45
CA SER A 25 -5.78 -9.71 -6.12
C SER A 25 -4.54 -10.45 -5.60
N THR A 26 -4.72 -11.57 -4.88
CA THR A 26 -3.60 -12.40 -4.42
C THR A 26 -2.90 -13.14 -5.57
N PHE A 27 -3.64 -13.60 -6.59
CA PHE A 27 -3.04 -14.23 -7.77
C PHE A 27 -2.24 -13.25 -8.65
N ALA A 28 -2.55 -11.95 -8.57
CA ALA A 28 -1.83 -10.91 -9.29
C ALA A 28 -0.48 -10.53 -8.65
N VAL A 29 -0.19 -11.00 -7.43
CA VAL A 29 1.05 -10.66 -6.69
C VAL A 29 2.27 -11.20 -7.41
N ASP A 30 2.37 -12.52 -7.60
CA ASP A 30 3.57 -13.14 -8.17
C ASP A 30 3.94 -12.64 -9.58
N PRO A 31 2.97 -12.47 -10.51
CA PRO A 31 3.25 -11.82 -11.80
C PRO A 31 3.79 -10.40 -11.64
N TYR A 32 3.23 -9.61 -10.71
CA TYR A 32 3.70 -8.25 -10.47
C TYR A 32 5.10 -8.21 -9.87
N LEU A 33 5.42 -9.12 -8.95
CA LEU A 33 6.75 -9.22 -8.35
C LEU A 33 7.85 -9.54 -9.36
N LYS A 34 7.53 -10.04 -10.55
CA LYS A 34 8.49 -10.29 -11.63
C LYS A 34 8.71 -9.08 -12.55
N LYS A 35 7.87 -8.05 -12.47
CA LYS A 35 7.99 -6.86 -13.33
C LYS A 35 9.21 -6.03 -12.96
N GLU A 36 9.93 -5.58 -13.98
CA GLU A 36 10.93 -4.54 -13.83
C GLU A 36 10.24 -3.17 -13.78
N ILE A 37 10.71 -2.30 -12.89
CA ILE A 37 10.20 -0.93 -12.74
C ILE A 37 11.40 -0.01 -12.88
N THR A 38 11.42 0.79 -13.94
CA THR A 38 12.52 1.69 -14.31
C THR A 38 12.15 3.14 -14.03
N GLY A 39 13.15 4.01 -13.95
CA GLY A 39 12.98 5.45 -13.73
C GLY A 39 13.31 5.91 -12.31
N ASP A 40 13.47 7.21 -12.19
CA ASP A 40 13.92 7.98 -11.02
C ASP A 40 12.86 8.98 -10.51
N THR A 41 11.66 8.95 -11.08
CA THR A 41 10.54 9.75 -10.57
C THR A 41 10.06 9.21 -9.22
N PHE A 42 9.38 10.06 -8.45
CA PHE A 42 8.71 9.68 -7.21
C PHE A 42 7.86 8.41 -7.38
N GLY A 43 7.03 8.37 -8.42
CA GLY A 43 6.15 7.24 -8.72
C GLY A 43 6.93 5.96 -9.03
N ALA A 44 7.99 6.03 -9.85
CA ALA A 44 8.83 4.87 -10.17
C ALA A 44 9.56 4.32 -8.92
N CYS A 45 10.10 5.22 -8.10
CA CYS A 45 10.79 4.85 -6.87
C CYS A 45 9.85 4.32 -5.79
N ALA A 46 8.69 4.95 -5.59
CA ALA A 46 7.65 4.43 -4.70
C ALA A 46 7.16 3.05 -5.17
N ALA A 47 6.92 2.86 -6.47
CA ALA A 47 6.50 1.57 -7.01
C ALA A 47 7.53 0.45 -6.76
N ARG A 48 8.84 0.76 -6.92
CA ARG A 48 9.91 -0.19 -6.56
C ARG A 48 9.92 -0.51 -5.07
N ALA A 49 9.78 0.50 -4.22
CA ALA A 49 9.77 0.31 -2.76
C ALA A 49 8.56 -0.54 -2.31
N TYR A 50 7.37 -0.29 -2.86
CA TYR A 50 6.19 -1.10 -2.59
C TYR A 50 6.28 -2.52 -3.17
N ARG A 51 6.85 -2.70 -4.37
CA ARG A 51 7.11 -4.04 -4.91
C ARG A 51 8.07 -4.82 -3.99
N ALA A 52 9.11 -4.17 -3.48
CA ALA A 52 10.02 -4.80 -2.51
C ALA A 52 9.30 -5.19 -1.23
N ARG A 53 8.40 -4.33 -0.72
CA ARG A 53 7.60 -4.65 0.46
C ARG A 53 6.62 -5.79 0.21
N ALA A 54 5.92 -5.78 -0.92
CA ALA A 54 5.07 -6.89 -1.34
C ALA A 54 5.84 -8.23 -1.44
N ALA A 55 7.10 -8.20 -1.88
CA ALA A 55 7.94 -9.40 -1.93
C ALA A 55 8.29 -9.92 -0.53
N ILE A 56 8.50 -9.03 0.45
CA ILE A 56 8.72 -9.41 1.85
C ILE A 56 7.46 -10.10 2.39
N GLU A 57 6.30 -9.46 2.25
CA GLU A 57 5.02 -10.00 2.71
C GLU A 57 4.72 -11.38 2.09
N ALA A 58 4.91 -11.52 0.78
CA ALA A 58 4.59 -12.76 0.07
C ALA A 58 5.58 -13.90 0.38
N ARG A 59 6.88 -13.60 0.52
CA ARG A 59 7.92 -14.64 0.60
C ARG A 59 8.40 -14.95 2.01
N ARG A 60 8.46 -13.93 2.88
CA ARG A 60 8.92 -14.07 4.26
C ARG A 60 7.75 -14.30 5.19
N ASP A 61 6.74 -13.44 5.10
CA ASP A 61 5.62 -13.43 6.05
C ASP A 61 4.44 -14.29 5.57
N VAL A 62 4.52 -14.78 4.31
CA VAL A 62 3.52 -15.61 3.62
C VAL A 62 2.11 -14.98 3.66
N ASN A 63 2.06 -13.65 3.75
CA ASN A 63 0.84 -12.85 3.80
C ASN A 63 0.51 -12.26 2.43
N TYR A 64 -0.11 -13.07 1.58
CA TYR A 64 -0.49 -12.67 0.23
C TYR A 64 -1.55 -11.56 0.19
N ILE A 65 -2.38 -11.43 1.24
CA ILE A 65 -3.39 -10.39 1.32
C ILE A 65 -2.71 -9.02 1.49
N THR A 66 -1.78 -8.89 2.44
CA THR A 66 -1.00 -7.66 2.63
C THR A 66 -0.10 -7.40 1.42
N ALA A 67 0.52 -8.44 0.86
CA ALA A 67 1.30 -8.31 -0.37
C ALA A 67 0.48 -7.71 -1.52
N ALA A 68 -0.77 -8.15 -1.70
CA ALA A 68 -1.67 -7.60 -2.71
C ALA A 68 -1.97 -6.11 -2.48
N ARG A 69 -2.13 -5.66 -1.23
CA ARG A 69 -2.32 -4.23 -0.90
C ARG A 69 -1.12 -3.39 -1.29
N PHE A 70 0.10 -3.87 -1.03
CA PHE A 70 1.31 -3.20 -1.48
C PHE A 70 1.44 -3.21 -3.01
N VAL A 71 1.06 -4.29 -3.68
CA VAL A 71 1.03 -4.35 -5.15
C VAL A 71 0.07 -3.29 -5.72
N GLU A 72 -1.11 -3.10 -5.14
CA GLU A 72 -2.04 -2.06 -5.61
C GLU A 72 -1.47 -0.66 -5.44
N LYS A 73 -0.80 -0.37 -4.31
CA LYS A 73 -0.08 0.88 -4.10
C LYS A 73 1.08 1.07 -5.09
N ALA A 74 1.80 0.00 -5.41
CA ALA A 74 2.85 0.02 -6.42
C ALA A 74 2.29 0.32 -7.82
N LYS A 75 1.17 -0.29 -8.20
CA LYS A 75 0.47 -0.01 -9.47
C LYS A 75 -0.04 1.44 -9.53
N ALA A 76 -0.64 1.95 -8.45
CA ALA A 76 -1.08 3.33 -8.35
C ALA A 76 0.09 4.30 -8.57
N ALA A 77 1.24 4.00 -7.95
CA ALA A 77 2.47 4.79 -8.09
C ALA A 77 2.98 4.81 -9.55
N GLN A 78 2.94 3.68 -10.25
CA GLN A 78 3.31 3.62 -11.67
C GLN A 78 2.37 4.41 -12.59
N ARG A 79 1.10 4.55 -12.20
CA ARG A 79 0.11 5.36 -12.93
C ARG A 79 0.19 6.85 -12.56
N ASN A 80 1.16 7.25 -11.73
CA ASN A 80 1.28 8.60 -11.18
C ASN A 80 0.00 9.08 -10.48
N GLU A 81 -0.75 8.15 -9.88
CA GLU A 81 -1.89 8.49 -9.04
C GLU A 81 -1.41 9.15 -7.74
N HIS A 82 -2.30 9.90 -7.10
CA HIS A 82 -2.02 10.44 -5.79
C HIS A 82 -1.81 9.31 -4.77
N LEU A 83 -0.61 9.26 -4.17
CA LEU A 83 -0.26 8.27 -3.16
C LEU A 83 -0.41 8.88 -1.76
N ALA A 84 -1.52 8.55 -1.09
CA ALA A 84 -1.69 8.84 0.33
C ALA A 84 -0.99 7.77 1.19
N PRO A 85 -0.30 8.15 2.28
CA PRO A 85 0.15 7.20 3.30
C PRO A 85 -1.03 6.46 3.91
N TRP A 86 -0.81 5.22 4.33
CA TRP A 86 -1.84 4.46 4.99
C TRP A 86 -2.27 5.05 6.33
N GLY A 87 -3.52 4.77 6.58
CA GLY A 87 -4.45 5.32 7.52
C GLY A 87 -4.73 4.45 8.74
N ASP A 88 -6.02 4.44 9.01
CA ASP A 88 -6.78 3.60 9.91
C ASP A 88 -7.52 2.53 9.11
N GLU A 89 -6.90 1.99 8.05
CA GLU A 89 -7.56 0.99 7.21
C GLU A 89 -7.99 -0.22 8.06
N PRO A 90 -9.19 -0.78 7.85
CA PRO A 90 -9.72 -1.85 8.68
C PRO A 90 -8.89 -3.15 8.72
N TRP A 91 -7.97 -3.32 7.76
CA TRP A 91 -7.11 -4.50 7.65
C TRP A 91 -5.74 -4.29 8.31
N LEU A 92 -5.40 -3.06 8.70
CA LEU A 92 -4.20 -2.79 9.49
C LEU A 92 -4.43 -3.20 10.95
N PRO A 93 -3.36 -3.56 11.67
CA PRO A 93 -3.42 -3.66 13.12
C PRO A 93 -3.80 -2.32 13.74
N ALA A 94 -4.21 -2.35 15.03
CA ALA A 94 -4.52 -1.13 15.76
C ALA A 94 -3.39 -0.08 15.60
N PRO A 95 -3.73 1.20 15.37
CA PRO A 95 -2.74 2.19 14.97
C PRO A 95 -1.60 2.25 16.00
N ALA A 96 -0.38 2.09 15.51
CA ALA A 96 0.80 2.25 16.36
C ALA A 96 0.80 3.65 17.00
N ALA A 97 1.19 3.73 18.27
CA ALA A 97 1.30 5.00 18.98
C ALA A 97 2.17 5.99 18.17
N GLY A 98 1.65 7.21 17.96
CA GLY A 98 2.33 8.24 17.18
C GLY A 98 2.31 8.04 15.66
N ALA A 99 1.43 7.17 15.11
CA ALA A 99 1.26 7.02 13.67
C ALA A 99 0.86 8.32 12.97
N GLN A 100 -0.06 9.10 13.56
CA GLN A 100 -0.49 10.38 13.00
C GLN A 100 0.68 11.37 12.92
N GLU A 101 1.44 11.55 14.00
CA GLU A 101 2.60 12.44 14.03
C GLU A 101 3.63 12.08 12.94
N LYS A 102 3.90 10.79 12.75
CA LYS A 102 4.83 10.31 11.72
C LYS A 102 4.30 10.54 10.32
N ARG A 103 2.98 10.42 10.12
CA ARG A 103 2.33 10.76 8.86
C ARG A 103 2.45 12.26 8.55
N ASP A 104 2.25 13.10 9.54
CA ASP A 104 2.38 14.55 9.38
C ASP A 104 3.81 14.93 9.02
N ARG A 105 4.81 14.30 9.66
CA ARG A 105 6.23 14.48 9.32
C ARG A 105 6.55 14.03 7.89
N LEU A 106 5.93 12.95 7.42
CA LEU A 106 6.07 12.48 6.05
C LEU A 106 5.48 13.48 5.04
N PHE A 107 4.29 14.01 5.29
CA PHE A 107 3.69 15.05 4.44
C PHE A 107 4.51 16.35 4.44
N ALA A 108 5.04 16.74 5.60
CA ALA A 108 5.94 17.89 5.69
C ALA A 108 7.19 17.68 4.83
N ALA A 109 7.80 16.49 4.86
CA ALA A 109 8.96 16.17 4.05
C ALA A 109 8.65 16.20 2.54
N PHE A 110 7.47 15.72 2.13
CA PHE A 110 7.03 15.83 0.72
C PHE A 110 6.85 17.26 0.26
N SER A 111 6.64 18.20 1.18
CA SER A 111 6.42 19.61 0.86
C SER A 111 7.73 20.41 0.74
N LEU A 112 8.89 19.78 1.00
CA LEU A 112 10.18 20.44 0.87
C LEU A 112 10.55 20.63 -0.62
N PRO A 113 11.07 21.82 -1.00
CA PRO A 113 11.41 22.13 -2.39
C PRO A 113 12.64 21.37 -2.90
N ALA A 114 13.54 20.94 -2.00
CA ALA A 114 14.78 20.26 -2.32
C ALA A 114 14.77 18.82 -1.79
N ARG A 115 13.76 18.05 -2.17
CA ARG A 115 13.57 16.66 -1.76
C ARG A 115 14.20 15.68 -2.75
N ASP A 116 14.67 14.54 -2.26
CA ASP A 116 15.03 13.41 -3.11
C ASP A 116 13.77 12.56 -3.36
N GLU A 117 13.28 12.54 -4.61
CA GLU A 117 12.03 11.87 -4.96
C GLU A 117 12.05 10.36 -4.66
N CYS A 118 13.21 9.73 -4.78
CA CYS A 118 13.35 8.30 -4.54
C CYS A 118 13.41 7.95 -3.07
N ALA A 119 14.10 8.77 -2.29
CA ALA A 119 14.09 8.67 -0.85
C ALA A 119 12.68 8.96 -0.29
N CYS A 120 11.94 9.91 -0.85
CA CYS A 120 10.56 10.18 -0.45
C CYS A 120 9.61 9.04 -0.81
N GLY A 121 9.70 8.48 -2.02
CA GLY A 121 8.93 7.29 -2.39
C GLY A 121 9.24 6.08 -1.50
N THR A 122 10.51 5.94 -1.10
CA THR A 122 10.95 4.90 -0.14
C THR A 122 10.41 5.16 1.26
N ALA A 123 10.47 6.41 1.75
CA ALA A 123 9.96 6.79 3.05
C ALA A 123 8.47 6.50 3.19
N LEU A 124 7.70 6.78 2.13
CA LEU A 124 6.28 6.44 2.05
C LEU A 124 6.04 4.94 2.23
N ALA A 125 6.70 4.11 1.42
CA ALA A 125 6.54 2.65 1.50
C ALA A 125 7.02 2.07 2.83
N ARG A 126 8.03 2.68 3.48
CA ARG A 126 8.51 2.27 4.79
C ARG A 126 7.54 2.64 5.92
N TYR A 127 6.91 3.81 5.85
CA TYR A 127 5.85 4.18 6.79
C TYR A 127 4.68 3.19 6.73
N ASP A 128 4.22 2.89 5.52
CA ASP A 128 3.14 1.92 5.27
C ASP A 128 3.54 0.50 5.73
N GLY A 129 4.80 0.11 5.47
CA GLY A 129 5.39 -1.14 5.97
C GLY A 129 5.41 -1.23 7.50
N TRP A 130 5.82 -0.16 8.17
CA TRP A 130 5.83 -0.10 9.63
C TRP A 130 4.43 -0.24 10.23
N LEU A 131 3.41 0.38 9.62
CA LEU A 131 2.02 0.19 10.04
C LEU A 131 1.56 -1.26 9.87
N ALA A 132 1.86 -1.88 8.73
CA ALA A 132 1.52 -3.28 8.49
C ALA A 132 2.21 -4.23 9.49
N ASP A 133 3.47 -3.93 9.86
CA ASP A 133 4.29 -4.68 10.81
C ASP A 133 3.94 -4.46 12.29
N ALA A 134 3.08 -3.50 12.62
CA ALA A 134 2.88 -3.05 14.01
C ALA A 134 2.32 -4.15 14.95
N HIS A 135 1.84 -5.28 14.41
CA HIS A 135 1.38 -6.42 15.18
C HIS A 135 2.52 -7.30 15.72
N ASP A 136 3.74 -7.22 15.15
CA ASP A 136 4.89 -8.03 15.55
C ASP A 136 6.03 -7.13 16.05
N ALA A 137 6.23 -7.16 17.38
CA ALA A 137 7.23 -6.34 18.05
C ALA A 137 8.67 -6.63 17.60
N SER A 138 8.96 -7.84 17.08
CA SER A 138 10.30 -8.21 16.63
C SER A 138 10.69 -7.51 15.32
N VAL A 139 9.70 -7.10 14.52
CA VAL A 139 9.91 -6.38 13.25
C VAL A 139 9.48 -4.92 13.32
N ALA A 140 8.55 -4.55 14.20
CA ALA A 140 8.02 -3.19 14.30
C ALA A 140 9.08 -2.14 14.67
N GLY A 141 10.00 -2.46 15.59
CA GLY A 141 11.11 -1.58 15.96
C GLY A 141 12.06 -1.31 14.79
N PRO A 142 12.66 -2.36 14.19
CA PRO A 142 13.48 -2.21 12.99
C PRO A 142 12.76 -1.55 11.80
N ALA A 143 11.46 -1.83 11.61
CA ALA A 143 10.66 -1.18 10.56
C ALA A 143 10.53 0.33 10.80
N LEU A 144 10.31 0.73 12.06
CA LEU A 144 10.25 2.14 12.46
C LEU A 144 11.59 2.84 12.22
N GLU A 145 12.71 2.24 12.63
CA GLU A 145 14.04 2.79 12.37
C GLU A 145 14.30 2.96 10.86
N GLY A 146 13.91 1.96 10.08
CA GLY A 146 14.00 2.01 8.62
C GLY A 146 13.15 3.12 8.00
N PHE A 147 11.97 3.39 8.54
CA PHE A 147 11.16 4.55 8.16
C PHE A 147 11.86 5.88 8.50
N GLU A 148 12.34 6.05 9.73
CA GLU A 148 12.98 7.29 10.17
C GLU A 148 14.23 7.62 9.36
N GLN A 149 15.02 6.59 9.00
CA GLN A 149 16.18 6.75 8.11
C GLN A 149 15.76 7.20 6.70
N ALA A 150 14.73 6.57 6.13
CA ALA A 150 14.22 6.93 4.81
C ALA A 150 13.61 8.34 4.78
N LEU A 151 12.88 8.72 5.84
CA LEU A 151 12.31 10.06 5.99
C LEU A 151 13.40 11.14 6.07
N LYS A 152 14.49 10.86 6.81
CA LYS A 152 15.65 11.76 6.87
C LYS A 152 16.32 11.92 5.51
N ALA A 153 16.38 10.85 4.71
CA ALA A 153 16.93 10.91 3.35
C ALA A 153 16.00 11.69 2.40
N CYS A 154 14.68 11.53 2.51
CA CYS A 154 13.69 12.29 1.73
C CYS A 154 13.87 13.81 1.87
N GLY A 155 14.08 14.28 3.10
CA GLY A 155 14.29 15.71 3.39
C GLY A 155 15.70 16.24 3.11
N LYS A 156 16.61 15.43 2.57
CA LYS A 156 17.95 15.84 2.17
C LYS A 156 18.09 15.78 0.66
N SER A 157 18.40 16.91 0.04
CA SER A 157 18.89 16.98 -1.33
C SER A 157 20.32 16.43 -1.37
N ALA A 158 20.65 15.65 -2.40
CA ALA A 158 22.03 15.28 -2.71
C ALA A 158 22.86 16.50 -3.14
#